data_AF-A0A0B1RQA4-F1
#
_entry.id   AF-A0A0B1RQA4-F1
#
_cell.length_a   1.000
_cell.length_b   1.000
_cell.length_c   1.000
_cell.angle_alpha   90.00
_cell.angle_beta   90.00
_cell.angle_gamma   90.00
#
_symmetry.space_group_name_H-M   'P 1'
#
loop_
_entity.id
_entity.type
_entity.pdbx_description
1 polymer ?
#
loop_
_entity_poly.entity_id
_entity_poly.type
_entity_poly.pdbx_seq_one_letter_code
_entity_poly.pdbx_strand_id
1 'polypeptide(L)'
;LVFRRLAAKTECTKRTSHVKFFSVYIDCNPESESTLWSCDAIVEFRLLSQRPDVPHFSRQFTNKFNFNSNNWGFPSFMEWGDILNVDKGYVKGDRVVVEARITVQKVVGVRKNPCFDFLSQEPHTSDAVLVIDGVKLHVSKTYLSLYSPVFYALFFGKFSERDKREIPVEDVILDEFIELLNVVYPSHKPISS
;
A
#
# COMPACT_ATOMS: atom_id res chain seq x y z
N LEU A 1 -1.94 0.51 -2.93
CA LEU A 1 -3.37 0.54 -2.55
C LEU A 1 -3.68 1.92 -1.99
N VAL A 2 -4.76 2.56 -2.43
CA VAL A 2 -5.06 3.99 -2.13
C VAL A 2 -5.46 4.18 -0.67
N PHE A 3 -6.14 3.21 -0.07
CA PHE A 3 -6.53 3.23 1.34
C PHE A 3 -5.39 2.75 2.22
N ARG A 4 -5.07 3.51 3.27
CA ARG A 4 -3.87 3.29 4.10
C ARG A 4 -4.18 2.99 5.56
N ARG A 5 -5.28 3.51 6.09
CA ARG A 5 -5.57 3.43 7.52
C ARG A 5 -7.06 3.30 7.80
N LEU A 6 -7.41 2.28 8.57
CA LEU A 6 -8.65 2.18 9.33
C LEU A 6 -8.38 2.76 10.71
N ALA A 7 -9.14 3.78 11.11
CA ALA A 7 -9.05 4.39 12.42
C ALA A 7 -10.35 4.20 13.19
N ALA A 8 -10.23 3.79 14.45
CA ALA A 8 -11.33 3.74 15.40
C ALA A 8 -10.98 4.60 16.62
N LYS A 9 -11.95 5.36 17.11
CA LYS A 9 -11.78 6.21 18.31
C LYS A 9 -13.11 6.41 19.02
N THR A 10 -13.06 6.83 20.27
CA THR A 10 -14.25 7.37 20.94
C THR A 10 -14.46 8.82 20.54
N GLU A 11 -15.70 9.22 20.33
CA GLU A 11 -16.07 10.61 20.11
C GLU A 11 -17.19 11.04 21.05
N CYS A 12 -16.99 12.19 21.69
CA CYS A 12 -17.99 12.86 22.51
C CYS A 12 -17.81 14.36 22.30
N THR A 13 -18.37 14.88 21.20
CA THR A 13 -18.21 16.30 20.80
C THR A 13 -19.57 16.90 20.47
N LYS A 14 -19.61 18.19 20.11
CA LYS A 14 -20.84 18.82 19.58
C LYS A 14 -21.39 18.08 18.35
N ARG A 15 -20.52 17.45 17.54
CA ARG A 15 -20.93 16.67 16.36
C ARG A 15 -21.77 15.44 16.72
N THR A 16 -21.59 14.91 17.93
CA THR A 16 -22.35 13.78 18.45
C THR A 16 -23.34 14.20 19.54
N SER A 17 -23.70 15.48 19.62
CA SER A 17 -24.59 16.04 20.65
C SER A 17 -24.13 15.69 22.08
N HIS A 18 -22.82 15.59 22.31
CA HIS A 18 -22.22 15.18 23.58
C HIS A 18 -22.59 13.76 24.06
N VAL A 19 -23.16 12.93 23.19
CA VAL A 19 -23.29 11.50 23.42
C VAL A 19 -21.98 10.82 23.01
N LYS A 20 -21.52 9.87 23.82
CA LYS A 20 -20.26 9.15 23.57
C LYS A 20 -20.52 8.00 22.58
N PHE A 21 -19.87 8.08 21.43
CA PHE A 21 -19.92 7.06 20.40
C PHE A 21 -18.56 6.40 20.20
N PHE A 22 -18.59 5.16 19.73
CA PHE A 22 -17.52 4.59 18.95
C PHE A 22 -17.62 5.10 17.52
N SER A 23 -16.50 5.59 16.99
CA SER A 23 -16.41 6.24 15.70
C SER A 23 -15.38 5.53 14.84
N VAL A 24 -15.67 5.38 13.56
CA VAL A 24 -14.79 4.70 12.59
C VAL A 24 -14.55 5.58 11.39
N TYR A 25 -13.31 5.57 10.87
CA TYR A 25 -12.87 6.35 9.73
C TYR A 25 -11.92 5.54 8.85
N ILE A 26 -11.88 5.90 7.57
CA ILE A 26 -10.90 5.41 6.62
C ILE A 26 -10.16 6.59 5.99
N ASP A 27 -8.83 6.47 5.92
CA ASP A 27 -7.97 7.40 5.20
C ASP A 27 -7.63 6.84 3.82
N CYS A 28 -7.88 7.65 2.81
CA CYS A 28 -7.60 7.39 1.40
C CYS A 28 -6.48 8.33 0.93
N ASN A 29 -5.30 7.80 0.63
CA ASN A 29 -4.12 8.52 0.18
C ASN A 29 -3.75 9.76 1.03
N PRO A 30 -3.71 9.65 2.37
CA PRO A 30 -3.57 10.80 3.26
C PRO A 30 -2.23 11.53 3.12
N GLU A 31 -1.19 10.86 2.63
CA GLU A 31 0.17 11.39 2.49
C GLU A 31 0.35 12.21 1.20
N SER A 32 -0.59 12.14 0.25
CA SER A 32 -0.45 12.82 -1.03
C SER A 32 -0.90 14.27 -0.96
N GLU A 33 0.03 15.19 -1.18
CA GLU A 33 -0.23 16.63 -1.32
C GLU A 33 -0.83 17.02 -2.68
N SER A 34 -0.89 16.09 -3.64
CA SER A 34 -1.48 16.35 -4.96
C SER A 34 -2.98 16.58 -4.87
N THR A 35 -3.50 17.60 -5.57
CA THR A 35 -4.94 17.86 -5.72
C THR A 35 -5.55 17.16 -6.94
N LEU A 36 -4.73 16.49 -7.75
CA LEU A 36 -5.15 15.85 -9.01
C LEU A 36 -5.72 14.45 -8.81
N TRP A 37 -5.48 13.83 -7.65
CA TRP A 37 -5.94 12.47 -7.42
C TRP A 37 -7.41 12.46 -6.97
N SER A 38 -8.12 11.42 -7.40
CA SER A 38 -9.40 11.06 -6.81
C SER A 38 -9.62 9.56 -6.84
N CYS A 39 -10.41 9.07 -5.90
CA CYS A 39 -10.80 7.67 -5.78
C CYS A 39 -12.30 7.58 -5.47
N ASP A 40 -13.08 7.08 -6.41
CA ASP A 40 -14.49 6.77 -6.21
C ASP A 40 -14.56 5.37 -5.60
N ALA A 41 -15.16 5.25 -4.42
CA ALA A 41 -15.23 3.99 -3.70
C ALA A 41 -16.51 3.84 -2.86
N ILE A 42 -16.91 2.58 -2.70
CA ILE A 42 -17.92 2.17 -1.73
C ILE A 42 -17.16 1.62 -0.51
N VAL A 43 -17.47 2.14 0.68
CA VAL A 43 -16.85 1.74 1.95
C VAL A 43 -17.92 1.24 2.88
N GLU A 44 -17.79 0.00 3.33
CA GLU A 44 -18.62 -0.61 4.37
C GLU A 44 -17.78 -0.86 5.62
N PHE A 45 -18.16 -0.24 6.72
CA PHE A 45 -17.61 -0.58 8.04
C PHE A 45 -18.51 -1.62 8.70
N ARG A 46 -17.89 -2.60 9.35
CA ARG A 46 -18.55 -3.67 10.09
C ARG A 46 -17.99 -3.77 11.48
N LEU A 47 -18.88 -3.81 12.48
CA LEU A 47 -18.55 -4.29 13.82
C LEU A 47 -18.89 -5.78 13.85
N LEU A 48 -17.87 -6.62 13.95
CA LEU A 48 -18.07 -8.06 13.92
C LEU A 48 -18.62 -8.51 15.26
N SER A 49 -19.81 -9.11 15.21
CA SER A 49 -20.33 -9.92 16.30
C SER A 49 -19.34 -11.03 16.67
N GLN A 50 -19.16 -11.23 17.97
CA GLN A 50 -18.37 -12.31 18.55
C GLN A 50 -19.27 -13.40 19.16
N ARG A 51 -20.55 -13.41 18.76
CA ARG A 51 -21.59 -14.37 19.12
C ARG A 51 -22.23 -14.95 17.85
N PRO A 52 -22.43 -16.29 17.76
CA PRO A 52 -22.97 -16.92 16.55
C PRO A 52 -24.39 -16.47 16.17
N ASP A 53 -25.20 -16.10 17.17
CA ASP A 53 -26.60 -15.72 17.05
C ASP A 53 -26.83 -14.24 16.72
N VAL A 54 -25.78 -13.42 16.82
CA VAL A 54 -25.87 -11.97 16.61
C VAL A 54 -25.24 -11.63 15.25
N PRO A 55 -25.95 -10.93 14.35
CA PRO A 55 -25.40 -10.49 13.08
C PRO A 55 -24.32 -9.42 13.28
N HIS A 56 -23.44 -9.25 12.30
CA HIS A 56 -22.54 -8.11 12.28
C HIS A 56 -23.33 -6.81 12.08
N PHE A 57 -22.97 -5.75 12.80
CA PHE A 57 -23.51 -4.43 12.53
C PHE A 57 -22.72 -3.79 11.39
N SER A 58 -23.39 -3.28 10.36
CA SER A 58 -22.72 -2.62 9.24
C SER A 58 -23.33 -1.27 8.89
N ARG A 59 -22.47 -0.35 8.42
CA ARG A 59 -22.90 0.88 7.76
C ARG A 59 -22.00 1.12 6.56
N GLN A 60 -22.62 1.59 5.49
CA GLN A 60 -21.95 1.83 4.22
C GLN A 60 -22.15 3.28 3.78
N PHE A 61 -21.15 3.81 3.07
CA PHE A 61 -21.31 4.99 2.25
C PHE A 61 -20.57 4.83 0.92
N THR A 62 -20.96 5.65 -0.04
CA THR A 62 -20.23 5.85 -1.30
C THR A 62 -19.66 7.25 -1.28
N ASN A 63 -18.39 7.40 -1.63
CA ASN A 63 -17.76 8.71 -1.67
C ASN A 63 -16.67 8.81 -2.74
N LYS A 64 -16.41 10.05 -3.17
CA LYS A 64 -15.27 10.43 -3.99
C LYS A 64 -14.17 11.05 -3.12
N PHE A 65 -13.19 10.23 -2.75
CA PHE A 65 -12.03 10.68 -2.00
C PHE A 65 -11.11 11.52 -2.89
N ASN A 66 -10.54 12.57 -2.32
CA ASN A 66 -9.56 13.47 -2.95
C ASN A 66 -8.79 14.22 -1.86
N PHE A 67 -7.85 15.10 -2.23
CA PHE A 67 -7.04 15.88 -1.28
C PHE A 67 -7.86 16.58 -0.18
N ASN A 68 -8.98 17.22 -0.53
CA ASN A 68 -9.81 17.95 0.43
C ASN A 68 -10.74 17.03 1.25
N SER A 69 -10.84 15.75 0.89
CA SER A 69 -11.84 14.83 1.41
C SER A 69 -11.28 13.40 1.51
N ASN A 70 -10.08 13.29 2.07
CA ASN A 70 -9.31 12.04 2.13
C ASN A 70 -9.65 11.18 3.35
N ASN A 71 -10.28 11.75 4.39
CA ASN A 71 -10.76 11.05 5.58
C ASN A 71 -12.29 11.06 5.62
N TRP A 72 -12.90 9.88 5.67
CA TRP A 72 -14.35 9.73 5.80
C TRP A 72 -14.73 8.60 6.74
N GLY A 73 -15.90 8.70 7.35
CA GLY A 73 -16.31 7.75 8.37
C GLY A 73 -17.64 8.08 9.01
N PHE A 74 -17.93 7.38 10.10
CA PHE A 74 -19.12 7.56 10.92
C PHE A 74 -18.73 8.04 12.32
N PRO A 75 -18.90 9.34 12.65
CA PRO A 75 -18.68 9.83 14.01
C PRO A 75 -19.60 9.17 15.04
N SER A 76 -20.83 8.88 14.65
CA SER A 76 -21.81 8.16 15.46
C SER A 76 -22.03 6.75 14.89
N PHE A 77 -20.99 5.90 14.88
CA PHE A 77 -21.11 4.56 14.30
C PHE A 77 -21.95 3.64 15.20
N MET A 78 -21.61 3.55 16.49
CA MET A 78 -22.38 2.85 17.52
C MET A 78 -22.18 3.55 18.86
N GLU A 79 -23.23 3.63 19.70
CA GLU A 79 -23.09 4.22 21.03
C GLU A 79 -22.08 3.44 21.86
N TRP A 80 -21.29 4.16 22.66
CA TRP A 80 -20.22 3.54 23.44
C TRP A 80 -20.76 2.55 24.48
N GLY A 81 -21.93 2.85 25.07
CA GLY A 81 -22.60 1.94 26.01
C GLY A 81 -23.03 0.63 25.34
N ASP A 82 -23.51 0.69 24.10
CA ASP A 82 -23.92 -0.49 23.34
C ASP A 82 -22.75 -1.38 22.94
N ILE A 83 -21.57 -0.81 22.67
CA ILE A 83 -20.36 -1.60 22.43
C ILE A 83 -19.93 -2.38 23.66
N LEU A 84 -19.98 -1.74 24.84
CA LEU A 84 -19.55 -2.37 26.10
C LEU A 84 -20.58 -3.37 26.65
N ASN A 85 -21.80 -3.35 26.12
CA ASN A 85 -22.84 -4.27 26.53
C ASN A 85 -22.58 -5.67 25.95
N VAL A 86 -22.19 -6.61 26.82
CA VAL A 86 -21.92 -8.01 26.46
C VAL A 86 -23.15 -8.69 25.83
N ASP A 87 -24.37 -8.28 26.21
CA ASP A 87 -25.60 -8.83 25.65
C ASP A 87 -25.80 -8.45 24.17
N LYS A 88 -25.20 -7.33 23.73
CA LYS A 88 -25.19 -6.92 22.31
C LYS A 88 -24.26 -7.79 21.46
N GLY A 89 -23.33 -8.53 22.06
CA GLY A 89 -22.52 -9.54 21.38
C GLY A 89 -21.30 -9.05 20.60
N TYR A 90 -20.99 -7.76 20.62
CA TYR A 90 -19.86 -7.19 19.85
C TYR A 90 -18.53 -7.16 20.62
N VAL A 91 -18.56 -7.30 21.95
CA VAL A 91 -17.38 -7.31 22.81
C VAL A 91 -17.17 -8.69 23.44
N LYS A 92 -15.92 -9.16 23.45
CA LYS A 92 -15.49 -10.38 24.14
C LYS A 92 -14.08 -10.20 24.66
N GLY A 93 -13.88 -10.41 25.96
CA GLY A 93 -12.57 -10.28 26.60
C GLY A 93 -11.93 -8.90 26.37
N ASP A 94 -12.73 -7.84 26.53
CA ASP A 94 -12.31 -6.43 26.33
C ASP A 94 -11.78 -6.13 24.91
N ARG A 95 -12.20 -6.91 23.93
CA ARG A 95 -11.85 -6.73 22.53
C ARG A 95 -13.09 -6.60 21.69
N VAL A 96 -13.01 -5.72 20.70
CA VAL A 96 -13.96 -5.56 19.60
C VAL A 96 -13.22 -5.73 18.28
N VAL A 97 -13.89 -6.21 17.26
CA VAL A 97 -13.30 -6.38 15.93
C VAL A 97 -14.04 -5.50 14.93
N VAL A 98 -13.31 -4.60 14.29
CA VAL A 98 -13.83 -3.71 13.24
C VAL A 98 -13.20 -4.11 11.92
N GLU A 99 -14.03 -4.26 10.91
CA GLU A 99 -13.63 -4.55 9.54
C GLU A 99 -14.09 -3.41 8.63
N ALA A 100 -13.27 -3.07 7.62
CA ALA A 100 -13.66 -2.19 6.53
C ALA A 100 -13.55 -2.94 5.21
N ARG A 101 -14.66 -3.04 4.46
CA ARG A 101 -14.70 -3.58 3.11
C ARG A 101 -14.79 -2.44 2.12
N ILE A 102 -13.86 -2.40 1.17
CA ILE A 102 -13.71 -1.27 0.26
C ILE A 102 -13.75 -1.77 -1.18
N THR A 103 -14.71 -1.27 -1.94
CA THR A 103 -14.83 -1.54 -3.37
C THR A 103 -14.43 -0.28 -4.13
N VAL A 104 -13.26 -0.32 -4.78
CA VAL A 104 -12.75 0.79 -5.59
C VAL A 104 -13.42 0.75 -6.96
N GLN A 105 -14.10 1.83 -7.33
CA GLN A 105 -14.81 1.95 -8.60
C GLN A 105 -13.96 2.67 -9.66
N LYS A 106 -13.30 3.76 -9.28
CA LYS A 106 -12.49 4.57 -10.20
C LYS A 106 -11.33 5.24 -9.48
N VAL A 107 -10.15 5.26 -10.10
CA VAL A 107 -8.97 5.97 -9.60
C VAL A 107 -8.41 6.84 -10.70
N VAL A 108 -8.16 8.12 -10.40
CA VAL A 108 -7.56 9.11 -11.30
C VAL A 108 -6.43 9.82 -10.57
N GLY A 109 -5.37 10.20 -11.28
CA GLY A 109 -4.31 11.08 -10.75
C GLY A 109 -3.43 10.48 -9.64
N VAL A 110 -3.68 9.23 -9.24
CA VAL A 110 -2.78 8.49 -8.35
C VAL A 110 -1.63 7.96 -9.19
N ARG A 111 -0.42 8.47 -8.94
CA ARG A 111 0.80 7.85 -9.48
C ARG A 111 0.92 6.45 -8.88
N LYS A 112 0.80 5.42 -9.71
CA LYS A 112 1.23 4.08 -9.31
C LYS A 112 2.76 4.14 -9.25
N ASN A 113 3.32 3.97 -8.06
CA ASN A 113 4.76 3.76 -7.95
C ASN A 113 5.06 2.44 -8.66
N PRO A 114 5.95 2.43 -9.67
CA PRO A 114 6.32 1.19 -10.32
C PRO A 114 7.02 0.29 -9.30
N CYS A 115 6.50 -0.92 -9.17
CA CYS A 115 7.20 -2.00 -8.49
C CYS A 115 7.88 -2.80 -9.60
N PHE A 116 9.21 -2.83 -9.59
CA PHE A 116 9.97 -3.60 -10.57
C PHE A 116 10.09 -5.03 -10.06
N ASP A 117 9.67 -5.98 -10.90
CA ASP A 117 9.99 -7.39 -10.74
C ASP A 117 11.18 -7.69 -11.65
N PHE A 118 12.37 -7.82 -11.04
CA PHE A 118 13.59 -8.10 -11.79
C PHE A 118 13.68 -9.58 -12.22
N LEU A 119 12.84 -10.47 -11.70
CA LEU A 119 12.86 -11.89 -12.07
C LEU A 119 12.08 -12.15 -13.38
N SER A 120 11.21 -11.22 -13.76
CA SER A 120 10.42 -11.30 -14.99
C SER A 120 11.00 -10.39 -16.06
N GLN A 121 11.06 -10.88 -17.30
CA GLN A 121 11.50 -10.04 -18.42
C GLN A 121 10.41 -9.03 -18.81
N GLU A 122 10.68 -7.75 -18.59
CA GLU A 122 9.84 -6.67 -19.09
C GLU A 122 10.20 -6.32 -20.56
N PRO A 123 9.28 -6.47 -21.54
CA PRO A 123 9.60 -6.43 -22.97
C PRO A 123 10.22 -5.14 -23.50
N HIS A 124 10.01 -4.02 -22.81
CA HIS A 124 10.35 -2.68 -23.32
C HIS A 124 11.36 -1.92 -22.46
N THR A 125 11.70 -2.44 -21.28
CA THR A 125 12.57 -1.75 -20.32
C THR A 125 13.82 -2.56 -19.96
N SER A 126 13.82 -3.87 -20.20
CA SER A 126 14.96 -4.75 -19.89
C SER A 126 15.81 -5.03 -21.13
N ASP A 127 17.08 -4.61 -21.13
CA ASP A 127 18.05 -4.77 -22.23
C ASP A 127 19.36 -5.45 -21.80
N ALA A 128 19.44 -5.91 -20.54
CA ALA A 128 20.48 -6.77 -20.00
C ALA A 128 19.93 -7.79 -18.99
N VAL A 129 20.69 -8.87 -18.80
CA VAL A 129 20.45 -9.88 -17.77
C VAL A 129 21.70 -9.97 -16.89
N LEU A 130 21.55 -9.75 -15.59
CA LEU A 130 22.58 -10.03 -14.59
C LEU A 130 22.31 -11.40 -14.00
N VAL A 131 23.34 -12.24 -13.87
CA VAL A 131 23.21 -13.60 -13.32
C VAL A 131 23.94 -13.66 -11.99
N ILE A 132 23.20 -13.91 -10.91
CA ILE A 132 23.72 -14.00 -9.53
C ILE A 132 23.26 -15.35 -8.96
N ASP A 133 24.18 -16.21 -8.55
CA ASP A 133 23.89 -17.56 -8.03
C ASP A 133 22.96 -18.39 -8.95
N GLY A 134 23.08 -18.18 -10.27
CA GLY A 134 22.23 -18.83 -11.28
C GLY A 134 20.84 -18.21 -11.47
N VAL A 135 20.46 -17.22 -10.67
CA VAL A 135 19.23 -16.44 -10.81
C VAL A 135 19.43 -15.32 -11.83
N LYS A 136 18.48 -15.18 -12.75
CA LYS A 136 18.50 -14.17 -13.81
C LYS A 136 17.70 -12.94 -13.39
N LEU A 137 18.39 -11.79 -13.30
CA LEU A 137 17.80 -10.49 -13.06
C LEU A 137 17.76 -9.67 -14.35
N HIS A 138 16.57 -9.33 -14.80
CA HIS A 138 16.31 -8.51 -15.99
C HIS A 138 16.39 -7.03 -15.63
N VAL A 139 17.31 -6.30 -16.26
CA VAL A 139 17.62 -4.91 -15.94
C VAL A 139 17.79 -4.06 -17.21
N SER A 140 17.62 -2.76 -17.05
CA SER A 140 18.01 -1.70 -17.97
C SER A 140 19.45 -1.23 -17.75
N LYS A 141 20.29 -1.34 -18.78
CA LYS A 141 21.65 -0.81 -18.85
C LYS A 141 21.66 0.69 -18.58
N THR A 142 20.70 1.43 -19.15
CA THR A 142 20.63 2.89 -19.02
C THR A 142 20.34 3.33 -17.60
N TYR A 143 19.34 2.73 -16.92
CA TYR A 143 19.04 3.08 -15.52
C TYR A 143 20.23 2.80 -14.60
N LEU A 144 20.83 1.61 -14.71
CA LEU A 144 21.98 1.25 -13.88
C LEU A 144 23.19 2.15 -14.14
N SER A 145 23.48 2.44 -15.41
CA SER A 145 24.63 3.27 -15.78
C SER A 145 24.47 4.73 -15.38
N LEU A 146 23.23 5.24 -15.36
CA LEU A 146 22.94 6.60 -14.95
C LEU A 146 23.32 6.85 -13.47
N TYR A 147 23.17 5.83 -12.62
CA TYR A 147 23.39 5.94 -11.18
C TYR A 147 24.60 5.16 -10.66
N SER A 148 25.30 4.40 -11.51
CA SER A 148 26.49 3.64 -11.14
C SER A 148 27.58 3.75 -12.23
N PRO A 149 28.73 4.39 -11.93
CA PRO A 149 29.85 4.45 -12.87
C PRO A 149 30.45 3.07 -13.16
N VAL A 150 30.30 2.11 -12.23
CA VAL A 150 30.72 0.72 -12.42
C VAL A 150 29.88 0.07 -13.51
N PHE A 151 28.55 0.20 -13.46
CA PHE A 151 27.67 -0.32 -14.52
C PHE A 151 27.84 0.43 -15.85
N TYR A 152 28.09 1.74 -15.82
CA TYR A 152 28.43 2.49 -17.03
C TYR A 152 29.67 1.91 -17.71
N ALA A 153 30.74 1.67 -16.94
CA ALA A 153 31.96 1.07 -17.46
C ALA A 153 31.71 -0.35 -17.98
N LEU A 154 30.95 -1.17 -17.24
CA LEU A 154 30.61 -2.54 -17.61
C LEU A 154 29.84 -2.61 -18.95
N PHE A 155 28.83 -1.76 -19.13
CA PHE A 155 27.93 -1.83 -20.28
C PHE A 155 28.38 -1.00 -21.48
N PHE A 156 29.09 0.11 -21.27
CA PHE A 156 29.43 1.07 -22.32
C PHE A 156 30.94 1.33 -22.46
N GLY A 157 31.76 0.75 -21.57
CA GLY A 157 33.21 0.86 -21.63
C GLY A 157 33.84 -0.02 -22.72
N LYS A 158 35.14 -0.29 -22.55
CA LYS A 158 35.94 -1.13 -23.47
C LYS A 158 36.07 -2.59 -23.00
N PHE A 159 35.18 -3.03 -22.11
CA PHE A 159 35.17 -4.38 -21.56
C PHE A 159 34.48 -5.36 -22.52
N SER A 160 34.86 -6.64 -22.45
CA SER A 160 34.30 -7.70 -23.30
C SER A 160 32.82 -8.01 -22.99
N GLU A 161 32.38 -7.61 -21.80
CA GLU A 161 31.04 -7.77 -21.24
C GLU A 161 30.01 -6.90 -21.94
N ARG A 162 30.46 -5.81 -22.59
CA ARG A 162 29.61 -4.84 -23.29
C ARG A 162 28.64 -5.49 -24.27
N ASP A 163 29.13 -6.48 -25.03
CA ASP A 163 28.37 -7.14 -26.08
C ASP A 163 27.63 -8.39 -25.57
N LYS A 164 27.76 -8.72 -24.28
CA LYS A 164 27.08 -9.86 -23.67
C LYS A 164 25.65 -9.46 -23.29
N ARG A 165 24.72 -10.39 -23.52
CA ARG A 165 23.32 -10.27 -23.09
C ARG A 165 23.10 -10.73 -21.66
N GLU A 166 23.87 -11.73 -21.23
CA GLU A 166 23.89 -12.27 -19.87
C GLU A 166 25.27 -12.02 -19.26
N ILE A 167 25.30 -11.36 -18.11
CA ILE A 167 26.55 -10.96 -17.44
C ILE A 167 26.53 -11.57 -16.04
N PRO A 168 27.44 -12.52 -15.73
CA PRO A 168 27.57 -13.06 -14.40
C PRO A 168 28.12 -11.97 -13.46
N VAL A 169 27.55 -11.89 -12.26
CA VAL A 169 28.02 -11.03 -11.18
C VAL A 169 28.37 -11.93 -10.00
N GLU A 170 29.66 -12.00 -9.72
CA GLU A 170 30.23 -12.79 -8.62
C GLU A 170 30.38 -11.92 -7.36
N ASP A 171 30.60 -12.56 -6.20
CA ASP A 171 30.84 -11.91 -4.91
C ASP A 171 29.73 -10.97 -4.41
N VAL A 172 28.46 -11.26 -4.75
CA VAL A 172 27.30 -10.51 -4.26
C VAL A 172 26.21 -11.44 -3.73
N ILE A 173 25.48 -10.98 -2.72
CA ILE A 173 24.31 -11.68 -2.18
C ILE A 173 23.07 -11.22 -2.96
N LEU A 174 22.30 -12.18 -3.50
CA LEU A 174 21.13 -11.91 -4.35
C LEU A 174 20.15 -10.92 -3.72
N ASP A 175 19.79 -11.12 -2.45
CA ASP A 175 18.80 -10.29 -1.75
C ASP A 175 19.29 -8.85 -1.57
N GLU A 176 20.53 -8.65 -1.13
CA GLU A 176 21.15 -7.33 -0.99
C GLU A 176 21.26 -6.63 -2.35
N PHE A 177 21.53 -7.38 -3.42
CA PHE A 177 21.61 -6.85 -4.77
C PHE A 177 20.22 -6.42 -5.28
N ILE A 178 19.16 -7.17 -4.98
CA ILE A 178 17.79 -6.76 -5.29
C ILE A 178 17.42 -5.49 -4.52
N GLU A 179 17.85 -5.33 -3.27
CA GLU A 179 17.67 -4.08 -2.53
C GLU A 179 18.38 -2.91 -3.21
N LEU A 180 19.63 -3.09 -3.65
CA LEU A 180 20.35 -2.09 -4.44
C LEU A 180 19.58 -1.72 -5.72
N LEU A 181 19.05 -2.70 -6.45
CA LEU A 181 18.25 -2.43 -7.65
C LEU A 181 16.98 -1.63 -7.34
N ASN A 182 16.31 -1.90 -6.21
CA ASN A 182 15.15 -1.13 -5.78
C ASN A 182 15.47 0.32 -5.42
N VAL A 183 16.71 0.62 -5.03
CA VAL A 183 17.21 1.99 -4.79
C VAL A 183 17.56 2.71 -6.09
N VAL A 184 18.18 2.01 -7.05
CA VAL A 184 18.61 2.61 -8.33
C VAL A 184 17.41 2.86 -9.26
N TYR A 185 16.47 1.93 -9.31
CA TYR A 185 15.22 2.12 -10.04
C TYR A 185 14.32 3.05 -9.25
N PRO A 186 13.42 3.81 -9.90
CA PRO A 186 12.45 4.68 -9.22
C PRO A 186 11.34 3.85 -8.55
N SER A 187 11.73 2.91 -7.70
CA SER A 187 10.89 2.08 -6.87
C SER A 187 10.88 2.69 -5.48
N HIS A 188 9.70 2.81 -4.88
CA HIS A 188 9.55 3.18 -3.47
C HIS A 188 9.19 1.95 -2.64
N LYS A 189 9.86 0.82 -2.88
CA LYS A 189 9.78 -0.29 -1.93
C LYS A 189 10.44 0.18 -0.62
N PRO A 190 9.78 0.03 0.54
CA PRO A 190 10.45 0.26 1.80
C PRO A 190 11.62 -0.71 1.92
N ILE A 191 12.79 -0.19 2.32
CA ILE A 191 13.98 -1.01 2.59
C ILE A 191 13.67 -1.81 3.85
N SER A 192 13.70 -3.14 3.75
CA SER A 192 13.58 -4.04 4.89
C SER A 192 14.93 -4.16 5.58
N SER A 193 15.09 -3.52 6.74
CA SER A 193 16.22 -3.79 7.65
C SER A 193 15.99 -5.06 8.46
#